data_AF-A0A9D3ZT96-F1
#
_entry.id   AF-A0A9D3ZT96-F1
#
_cell.length_a   1.000
_cell.length_b   1.000
_cell.length_c   1.000
_cell.angle_alpha   90.00
_cell.angle_beta   90.00
_cell.angle_gamma   90.00
#
_symmetry.space_group_name_H-M   'P 1'
#
loop_
_entity.id
_entity.type
_entity.pdbx_description
1 polymer ?
#
loop_
_entity_poly.entity_id
_entity_poly.type
_entity_poly.pdbx_seq_one_letter_code
_entity_poly.pdbx_strand_id
1 'polypeptide(L)'
;MNLERIEKGVRPFRFLASWISILNSKMWFLRLGALTMVLCKIFKNFSKSVQVWNKPVFGNIFERKKNKLRELEWVQKALKKRFRKLSLRETKIHLELEHILNQEELYCFQKSRSKWLLNEDRNTVFFHNHTIK
;
A
#
# COMPACT_ATOMS: atom_id res chain seq x y z
N MET A 1 36.22 -9.97 -31.16
CA MET A 1 35.52 -9.11 -30.18
C MET A 1 34.20 -8.69 -30.82
N ASN A 2 33.11 -9.37 -30.47
CA ASN A 2 31.78 -9.10 -31.00
C ASN A 2 31.12 -8.01 -30.13
N LEU A 3 30.75 -6.90 -30.75
CA LEU A 3 29.89 -5.90 -30.13
C LEU A 3 28.45 -6.43 -30.16
N GLU A 4 27.94 -6.84 -29.00
CA GLU A 4 26.54 -7.24 -28.87
C GLU A 4 25.62 -6.06 -29.23
N ARG A 5 24.71 -6.34 -30.17
CA ARG A 5 23.69 -5.42 -30.64
C ARG A 5 22.66 -5.24 -29.53
N ILE A 6 22.68 -4.11 -28.84
CA ILE A 6 21.64 -3.73 -27.87
C ILE A 6 20.29 -3.75 -28.59
N GLU A 7 19.42 -4.71 -28.24
CA GLU A 7 18.06 -4.77 -28.76
C GLU A 7 17.30 -3.49 -28.37
N LYS A 8 16.91 -2.71 -29.37
CA LYS A 8 16.07 -1.52 -29.16
C LYS A 8 14.69 -2.02 -28.75
N GLY A 9 14.36 -1.91 -27.47
CA GLY A 9 13.05 -2.24 -26.92
C GLY A 9 11.90 -1.52 -27.62
N VAL A 10 10.67 -2.01 -27.40
CA VAL A 10 9.45 -1.47 -28.01
C VAL A 10 9.37 0.03 -27.73
N ARG A 11 9.28 0.84 -28.80
CA ARG A 11 9.22 2.30 -28.65
C ARG A 11 7.95 2.65 -27.86
N PRO A 12 8.06 3.41 -26.75
CA PRO A 12 6.88 3.79 -25.99
C PRO A 12 5.98 4.67 -26.84
N PHE A 13 4.68 4.56 -26.60
CA PHE A 13 3.70 5.44 -27.19
C PHE A 13 4.10 6.91 -26.97
N ARG A 14 4.11 7.70 -28.04
CA ARG A 14 4.33 9.14 -27.99
C ARG A 14 3.09 9.83 -28.52
N PHE A 15 2.44 10.56 -27.64
CA PHE A 15 1.35 11.44 -28.02
C PHE A 15 1.90 12.57 -28.89
N LEU A 16 1.27 12.81 -30.05
CA LEU A 16 1.58 13.95 -30.90
C LEU A 16 0.56 15.06 -30.64
N ALA A 17 1.02 16.24 -30.23
CA ALA A 17 0.14 17.39 -29.97
C ALA A 17 -0.70 17.80 -31.19
N SER A 18 -0.19 17.56 -32.41
CA SER A 18 -0.92 17.79 -33.67
C SER A 18 -2.20 16.96 -33.80
N TRP A 19 -2.30 15.84 -33.07
CA TRP A 19 -3.52 15.04 -33.04
C TRP A 19 -4.69 15.78 -32.40
N ILE A 20 -4.44 16.72 -31.47
CA ILE A 20 -5.48 17.55 -30.84
C ILE A 20 -6.22 18.37 -31.90
N SER A 21 -5.51 18.85 -32.92
CA SER A 21 -6.11 19.64 -34.01
C SER A 21 -7.11 18.84 -34.84
N ILE A 22 -6.92 17.51 -34.96
CA ILE A 22 -7.83 16.58 -35.66
C ILE A 22 -8.91 16.05 -34.71
N LEU A 23 -8.56 15.86 -33.44
CA LEU A 23 -9.45 15.60 -32.31
C LEU A 23 -10.26 16.86 -31.94
N ASN A 24 -10.75 17.68 -32.86
CA ASN A 24 -11.85 18.61 -32.53
C ASN A 24 -13.23 18.06 -32.94
N SER A 25 -13.29 16.78 -33.34
CA SER A 25 -14.57 16.15 -33.68
C SER A 25 -15.42 15.92 -32.42
N LYS A 26 -16.63 16.48 -32.38
CA LYS A 26 -17.55 16.33 -31.23
C LYS A 26 -17.78 14.88 -30.80
N MET A 27 -17.62 13.92 -31.72
CA MET A 27 -17.82 12.49 -31.50
C MET A 27 -16.85 11.86 -30.48
N TRP A 28 -15.56 12.21 -30.48
CA TRP A 28 -14.61 11.59 -29.54
C TRP A 28 -14.79 12.14 -28.12
N PHE A 29 -15.11 13.44 -27.99
CA PHE A 29 -15.44 14.06 -26.70
C PHE A 29 -16.69 13.42 -26.07
N LEU A 30 -17.71 13.13 -26.87
CA LEU A 30 -18.91 12.43 -26.39
C LEU A 30 -18.59 10.99 -25.94
N ARG A 31 -17.77 10.25 -26.69
CA ARG A 31 -17.37 8.88 -26.32
C ARG A 31 -16.47 8.84 -25.09
N LEU A 32 -15.46 9.71 -25.00
CA LEU A 32 -14.61 9.81 -23.81
C LEU A 32 -15.40 10.31 -22.60
N GLY A 33 -16.30 11.28 -22.78
CA GLY A 33 -17.19 11.77 -21.73
C GLY A 33 -18.12 10.68 -21.20
N ALA A 34 -18.70 9.86 -22.08
CA ALA A 34 -19.50 8.71 -21.66
C ALA A 34 -18.66 7.67 -20.90
N LEU A 35 -17.46 7.36 -21.39
CA LEU A 35 -16.54 6.45 -20.72
C LEU A 35 -16.11 6.97 -19.34
N THR A 36 -15.79 8.26 -19.22
CA THR A 36 -15.40 8.87 -17.94
C THR A 36 -16.55 8.87 -16.95
N MET A 37 -17.79 9.09 -17.38
CA MET A 37 -18.97 8.98 -16.53
C MET A 37 -19.16 7.54 -15.99
N VAL A 38 -19.01 6.53 -16.85
CA VAL A 38 -19.08 5.12 -16.45
C VAL A 38 -17.98 4.79 -15.46
N LEU A 39 -16.73 5.19 -15.75
CA LEU A 39 -15.60 4.97 -14.84
C LEU A 39 -15.81 5.67 -13.50
N CYS A 40 -16.26 6.92 -13.48
CA CYS A 40 -16.60 7.65 -12.26
C CYS A 40 -17.65 6.91 -11.43
N LYS A 41 -18.66 6.32 -12.07
CA LYS A 41 -19.68 5.51 -11.39
C LYS A 41 -19.09 4.23 -10.82
N ILE A 42 -18.24 3.53 -11.58
CA ILE A 42 -17.53 2.33 -11.12
C ILE A 42 -16.65 2.67 -9.91
N PHE A 43 -15.83 3.71 -9.99
CA PHE A 43 -14.95 4.11 -8.89
C PHE A 43 -15.73 4.54 -7.65
N LYS A 44 -16.85 5.27 -7.81
CA LYS A 44 -17.74 5.60 -6.68
C LYS A 44 -18.33 4.36 -6.03
N ASN A 45 -18.81 3.41 -6.82
CA ASN A 45 -19.37 2.16 -6.30
C ASN A 45 -18.29 1.31 -5.62
N PHE A 46 -17.13 1.16 -6.26
CA PHE A 46 -15.98 0.47 -5.69
C PHE A 46 -15.54 1.10 -4.37
N SER A 47 -15.40 2.42 -4.31
CA SER A 47 -15.03 3.14 -3.09
C SER A 47 -16.02 2.86 -1.96
N LYS A 48 -17.32 2.90 -2.23
CA LYS A 48 -18.36 2.53 -1.24
C LYS A 48 -18.22 1.08 -0.77
N SER A 49 -18.05 0.14 -1.70
CA SER A 49 -17.87 -1.28 -1.36
C SER A 49 -16.64 -1.51 -0.51
N VAL A 50 -15.52 -0.88 -0.85
CA VAL A 50 -14.28 -0.94 -0.07
C VAL A 50 -14.48 -0.32 1.31
N GLN A 51 -15.17 0.81 1.44
CA GLN A 51 -15.44 1.42 2.75
C GLN A 51 -16.29 0.51 3.65
N VAL A 52 -17.29 -0.15 3.09
CA VAL A 52 -18.15 -1.11 3.81
C VAL A 52 -17.35 -2.34 4.23
N TRP A 53 -16.49 -2.87 3.35
CA TRP A 53 -15.62 -4.02 3.64
C TRP A 53 -14.48 -3.70 4.61
N ASN A 54 -13.92 -2.49 4.53
CA ASN A 54 -12.75 -2.08 5.31
C ASN A 54 -13.03 -2.10 6.81
N LYS A 55 -14.23 -1.68 7.25
CA LYS A 55 -14.57 -1.66 8.69
C LYS A 55 -14.60 -3.04 9.36
N PRO A 56 -15.38 -4.03 8.86
CA PRO A 56 -15.48 -5.35 9.50
C PRO A 56 -14.24 -6.23 9.26
N VAL A 57 -13.56 -6.11 8.11
CA VAL A 57 -12.50 -7.06 7.75
C VAL A 57 -11.11 -6.52 8.09
N PHE A 58 -10.78 -5.31 7.67
CA PHE A 58 -9.45 -4.73 7.90
C PHE A 58 -9.38 -4.00 9.26
N GLY A 59 -10.42 -3.21 9.54
CA GLY A 59 -10.60 -2.43 10.75
C GLY A 59 -9.49 -1.40 10.98
N ASN A 60 -9.38 -0.95 12.22
CA ASN A 60 -8.24 -0.14 12.66
C ASN A 60 -7.12 -1.07 13.15
N ILE A 61 -6.02 -1.15 12.38
CA ILE A 61 -4.84 -1.99 12.71
C ILE A 61 -4.29 -1.66 14.10
N PHE A 62 -4.23 -0.36 14.46
CA PHE A 62 -3.69 0.07 15.76
C PHE A 62 -4.57 -0.38 16.92
N GLU A 63 -5.89 -0.34 16.75
CA GLU A 63 -6.84 -0.82 17.77
C GLU A 63 -6.77 -2.35 17.89
N ARG A 64 -6.67 -3.08 16.78
CA ARG A 64 -6.47 -4.54 16.77
C ARG A 64 -5.20 -4.94 17.50
N LYS A 65 -4.07 -4.26 17.22
CA LYS A 65 -2.79 -4.43 17.92
C LYS A 65 -2.93 -4.18 19.43
N LYS A 66 -3.50 -3.04 19.82
CA LYS A 66 -3.74 -2.69 21.22
C LYS A 66 -4.57 -3.74 21.95
N ASN A 67 -5.65 -4.21 21.33
CA ASN A 67 -6.51 -5.25 21.91
C ASN A 67 -5.76 -6.57 22.10
N LYS A 68 -4.97 -6.96 21.10
CA LYS A 68 -4.21 -8.21 21.15
C LYS A 68 -3.06 -8.16 22.17
N LEU A 69 -2.41 -7.01 22.35
CA LEU A 69 -1.42 -6.80 23.41
C LEU A 69 -2.06 -6.87 24.82
N ARG A 70 -3.24 -6.26 25.02
CA ARG A 70 -3.98 -6.38 26.29
C ARG A 70 -4.35 -7.83 26.59
N GLU A 71 -4.75 -8.59 25.57
CA GLU A 71 -5.04 -10.01 25.69
C GLU A 71 -3.79 -10.80 26.11
N LEU A 72 -2.65 -10.52 25.47
CA LEU A 72 -1.36 -11.13 25.82
C LEU A 72 -0.98 -10.87 27.28
N GLU A 73 -1.08 -9.63 27.74
CA GLU A 73 -0.79 -9.26 29.13
C GLU A 73 -1.66 -10.04 30.13
N TRP A 74 -2.95 -10.21 29.83
CA TRP A 74 -3.86 -10.97 30.66
C TRP A 74 -3.48 -12.46 30.70
N VAL A 75 -3.19 -13.06 29.54
CA VAL A 75 -2.76 -14.46 29.44
C VAL A 75 -1.46 -14.68 30.22
N GLN A 76 -0.49 -13.80 30.08
CA GLN A 76 0.78 -13.87 30.81
C GLN A 76 0.60 -13.74 32.32
N LYS A 77 -0.27 -12.84 32.78
CA LYS A 77 -0.63 -12.72 34.21
C LYS A 77 -1.28 -14.01 34.73
N ALA A 78 -2.13 -14.64 33.94
CA ALA A 78 -2.76 -15.91 34.31
C ALA A 78 -1.74 -17.08 34.32
N LEU A 79 -0.83 -17.14 33.36
CA LEU A 79 0.23 -18.17 33.33
C LEU A 79 1.15 -18.09 34.54
N LYS A 80 1.50 -16.88 35.00
CA LYS A 80 2.24 -16.67 36.25
C LYS A 80 1.51 -17.23 37.48
N LYS A 81 0.18 -17.27 37.46
CA LYS A 81 -0.67 -17.90 38.50
C LYS A 81 -0.85 -19.42 38.31
N ARG A 82 0.03 -20.08 37.53
CA ARG A 82 0.10 -21.53 37.26
C ARG A 82 -1.04 -22.12 36.40
N PHE A 83 -1.74 -21.31 35.62
CA PHE A 83 -2.72 -21.81 34.64
C PHE A 83 -2.03 -22.32 33.35
N ARG A 84 -1.31 -23.46 33.42
CA ARG A 84 -0.54 -24.04 32.30
C ARG A 84 -1.36 -24.27 31.01
N LYS A 85 -2.69 -24.37 31.12
CA LYS A 85 -3.61 -24.56 29.97
C LYS A 85 -3.64 -23.37 28.99
N LEU A 86 -3.07 -22.22 29.36
CA LEU A 86 -3.07 -21.01 28.53
C LEU A 86 -1.84 -20.84 27.63
N SER A 87 -0.83 -21.73 27.71
CA SER A 87 0.39 -21.61 26.90
C SER A 87 0.11 -21.67 25.39
N LEU A 88 -0.79 -22.55 24.96
CA LEU A 88 -1.25 -22.63 23.56
C LEU A 88 -2.00 -21.37 23.11
N ARG A 89 -2.66 -20.66 24.04
CA ARG A 89 -3.31 -19.39 23.72
C ARG A 89 -2.28 -18.28 23.56
N GLU A 90 -1.26 -18.25 24.41
CA GLU A 90 -0.15 -17.30 24.30
C GLU A 90 0.57 -17.42 22.95
N THR A 91 0.95 -18.65 22.55
CA THR A 91 1.60 -18.87 21.26
C THR A 91 0.72 -18.43 20.07
N LYS A 92 -0.58 -18.71 20.13
CA LYS A 92 -1.53 -18.25 19.10
C LYS A 92 -1.63 -16.72 19.06
N ILE A 93 -1.64 -16.06 20.20
CA ILE A 93 -1.67 -14.59 20.28
C ILE A 93 -0.40 -13.99 19.66
N HIS A 94 0.77 -14.60 19.87
CA HIS A 94 2.00 -14.15 19.23
C HIS A 94 1.95 -14.23 17.70
N LEU A 95 1.46 -15.32 17.13
CA LEU A 95 1.27 -15.45 15.68
C LEU A 95 0.27 -14.41 15.13
N GLU A 96 -0.82 -14.16 15.86
CA GLU A 96 -1.79 -13.13 15.48
C GLU A 96 -1.19 -11.71 15.56
N LEU A 97 -0.32 -11.44 16.53
CA LEU A 97 0.40 -10.17 16.65
C LEU A 97 1.41 -9.97 15.51
N GLU A 98 2.17 -11.01 15.15
CA GLU A 98 3.11 -10.97 14.03
C GLU A 98 2.40 -10.58 12.74
N HIS A 99 1.24 -11.19 12.46
CA HIS A 99 0.43 -10.82 11.30
C HIS A 99 -0.03 -9.36 11.33
N ILE A 100 -0.43 -8.85 12.50
CA ILE A 100 -0.85 -7.44 12.66
C ILE A 100 0.34 -6.49 12.46
N LEU A 101 1.53 -6.84 12.96
CA LEU A 101 2.73 -6.02 12.81
C LEU A 101 3.17 -5.94 11.35
N ASN A 102 3.11 -7.05 10.59
CA ASN A 102 3.40 -7.06 9.16
C ASN A 102 2.43 -6.14 8.38
N GLN A 103 1.16 -6.08 8.78
CA GLN A 103 0.17 -5.17 8.21
C GLN A 103 0.48 -3.70 8.55
N GLU A 104 0.90 -3.41 9.79
CA GLU A 104 1.29 -2.07 10.22
C GLU A 104 2.56 -1.59 9.51
N GLU A 105 3.54 -2.46 9.31
CA GLU A 105 4.76 -2.16 8.56
C GLU A 105 4.44 -1.81 7.11
N LEU A 106 3.62 -2.61 6.43
CA LEU A 106 3.17 -2.31 5.07
C LEU A 106 2.42 -0.98 5.00
N TYR A 107 1.56 -0.69 5.98
CA TYR A 107 0.86 0.59 6.09
C TYR A 107 1.85 1.76 6.21
N CYS A 108 2.85 1.64 7.08
CA CYS A 108 3.89 2.65 7.28
C CYS A 108 4.75 2.84 6.03
N PHE A 109 5.12 1.75 5.35
CA PHE A 109 5.84 1.77 4.08
C PHE A 109 5.08 2.55 3.00
N GLN A 110 3.79 2.23 2.81
CA GLN A 110 2.95 2.91 1.83
C GLN A 110 2.75 4.40 2.17
N LYS A 111 2.53 4.73 3.45
CA LYS A 111 2.22 6.09 3.91
C LYS A 111 3.44 7.01 3.87
N SER A 112 4.61 6.51 4.23
CA SER A 112 5.84 7.30 4.26
C SER A 112 6.33 7.69 2.85
N ARG A 113 5.83 7.03 1.78
CA ARG A 113 6.37 7.14 0.41
C ARG A 113 7.90 6.98 0.39
N SER A 114 8.45 6.27 1.39
CA SER A 114 9.89 6.19 1.61
C SER A 114 10.52 5.40 0.46
N LYS A 115 11.23 6.12 -0.41
CA LYS A 115 12.21 5.53 -1.34
C LYS A 115 13.45 4.99 -0.61
N TRP A 116 13.52 5.22 0.70
CA TRP A 116 14.63 4.92 1.61
C TRP A 116 14.99 3.44 1.75
N LEU A 117 14.14 2.50 1.32
CA LEU A 117 14.49 1.06 1.28
C LEU A 117 14.94 0.60 -0.10
N LEU A 118 14.63 1.36 -1.16
CA LEU A 118 15.09 1.06 -2.53
C LEU A 118 16.54 1.51 -2.72
N ASN A 119 16.91 2.57 -2.02
CA ASN A 119 18.27 3.00 -1.85
C ASN A 119 18.67 2.46 -0.48
N GLU A 120 19.50 1.42 -0.42
CA GLU A 120 20.17 1.02 0.84
C GLU A 120 20.77 2.25 1.56
N ASP A 121 21.28 2.06 2.78
CA ASP A 121 21.98 3.02 3.67
C ASP A 121 23.22 3.73 3.06
N ARG A 122 23.26 3.86 1.74
CA ARG A 122 24.05 4.81 0.98
C ARG A 122 23.57 6.19 1.37
N ASN A 123 24.26 6.71 2.38
CA ASN A 123 24.52 8.11 2.66
C ASN A 123 24.69 8.93 1.37
N THR A 124 23.59 9.26 0.69
CA THR A 124 23.64 10.08 -0.51
C THR A 124 23.59 11.53 -0.09
N VAL A 125 24.71 12.21 -0.34
CA VAL A 125 24.96 13.65 -0.44
C VAL A 125 23.73 14.52 -0.77
N PHE A 126 22.74 13.95 -1.48
CA PHE A 126 21.40 14.49 -1.71
C PHE A 126 20.71 15.08 -0.46
N PHE A 127 20.82 14.45 0.72
CA PHE A 127 20.18 14.96 1.95
C PHE A 127 20.99 16.04 2.68
N HIS A 128 22.31 16.06 2.53
CA HIS A 128 23.17 17.09 3.10
C HIS A 128 22.99 18.45 2.40
N ASN A 129 22.76 18.45 1.09
CA ASN A 129 22.56 19.68 0.33
C ASN A 129 21.17 20.32 0.49
N HIS A 130 20.21 19.63 1.12
CA HIS A 130 18.87 20.19 1.37
C HIS A 130 18.71 20.79 2.78
N THR A 131 19.74 20.71 3.62
CA THR A 131 19.67 21.12 5.04
C THR A 131 20.55 22.34 5.36
N ILE A 132 21.29 22.88 4.40
CA ILE A 132 22.09 24.10 4.62
C ILE A 132 21.43 25.27 3.88
N LYS A 133 20.92 26.22 4.66
CA LYS A 133 20.55 27.57 4.23
C LYS A 133 21.79 28.40 3.96
#